data_AF-Q5WRQ5-F1
#
_entry.id   AF-Q5WRQ5-F1
#
_cell.length_a   1.000
_cell.length_b   1.000
_cell.length_c   1.000
_cell.angle_alpha   90.00
_cell.angle_beta   90.00
_cell.angle_gamma   90.00
#
_symmetry.space_group_name_H-M   'P 1'
#
loop_
_entity.id
_entity.type
_entity.pdbx_description
1 polymer ?
#
loop_
_entity_poly.entity_id
_entity_poly.type
_entity_poly.pdbx_seq_one_letter_code
_entity_poly.pdbx_strand_id
1 'polypeptide(L)'
;RLGAGPNDAADIKAHPFFRAVNWDDMLNKRVPPPFYPTITGRLDTSNFDEEFTRERPALTPINSNMTRVEQQEFTTFSYIAEWIET
;
A
#
# COMPACT_ATOMS: atom_id res chain seq x y z
N ARG A 1 23.70 2.46 -12.77
CA ARG A 1 23.09 2.32 -11.42
C ARG A 1 22.75 0.84 -11.23
N LEU A 2 22.99 0.26 -10.05
CA LEU A 2 22.58 -1.13 -9.78
C LEU A 2 21.07 -1.28 -10.01
N GLY A 3 20.65 -2.33 -10.72
CA GLY A 3 19.25 -2.57 -11.09
C GLY A 3 18.75 -1.78 -12.30
N ALA A 4 19.59 -1.02 -13.00
CA ALA A 4 19.19 -0.34 -14.25
C ALA A 4 19.46 -1.18 -15.52
N GLY A 5 20.03 -2.38 -15.37
CA GLY A 5 20.28 -3.31 -16.48
C GLY A 5 19.06 -4.19 -16.77
N PRO A 6 19.12 -5.04 -17.80
CA PRO A 6 18.01 -5.92 -18.20
C PRO A 6 17.61 -6.93 -17.11
N ASN A 7 18.49 -7.20 -16.16
CA ASN A 7 18.24 -8.09 -15.03
C ASN A 7 17.49 -7.42 -13.87
N ASP A 8 17.40 -6.09 -13.85
CA ASP A 8 16.60 -5.30 -12.90
C ASP A 8 16.79 -5.75 -11.43
N ALA A 9 15.73 -6.18 -10.76
CA ALA A 9 15.74 -6.62 -9.37
C ALA A 9 16.64 -7.84 -9.12
N ALA A 10 16.94 -8.67 -10.12
CA ALA A 10 17.80 -9.84 -9.93
C ALA A 10 19.23 -9.44 -9.53
N ASP A 11 19.77 -8.38 -10.15
CA ASP A 11 21.10 -7.85 -9.80
C ASP A 11 21.10 -7.26 -8.37
N ILE A 12 19.99 -6.64 -7.94
CA ILE A 12 19.83 -6.12 -6.58
C ILE A 12 19.75 -7.28 -5.57
N LYS A 13 18.93 -8.31 -5.86
CA LYS A 13 18.73 -9.48 -5.01
C LYS A 13 20.01 -10.31 -4.80
N ALA A 14 20.90 -10.32 -5.80
CA ALA A 14 22.19 -11.01 -5.76
C ALA A 14 23.30 -10.22 -5.05
N HIS A 15 23.07 -8.95 -4.69
CA HIS A 15 24.08 -8.11 -4.07
C HIS A 15 24.53 -8.67 -2.69
N PRO A 16 25.84 -8.64 -2.33
CA PRO A 16 26.34 -9.23 -1.09
C PRO A 16 25.69 -8.73 0.21
N PHE A 17 25.11 -7.53 0.19
CA PHE A 17 24.32 -6.99 1.29
C PHE A 17 23.14 -7.91 1.66
N PHE A 18 22.48 -8.52 0.67
CA PHE A 18 21.32 -9.39 0.85
C PHE A 18 21.66 -10.89 0.85
N ARG A 19 22.93 -11.28 1.01
CA ARG A 19 23.37 -12.68 0.92
C ARG A 19 22.66 -13.65 1.87
N ALA A 20 22.13 -13.15 2.98
CA ALA A 20 21.40 -13.94 3.99
C ALA A 20 19.89 -13.97 3.76
N VAL A 21 19.38 -13.27 2.74
CA VAL A 21 17.95 -13.18 2.45
C VAL A 21 17.53 -14.37 1.59
N ASN A 22 16.69 -15.24 2.13
CA ASN A 22 15.91 -16.17 1.32
C ASN A 22 14.68 -15.42 0.77
N TRP A 23 14.74 -15.06 -0.52
CA TRP A 23 13.68 -14.29 -1.17
C TRP A 23 12.34 -15.03 -1.29
N ASP A 24 12.36 -16.36 -1.37
CA ASP A 24 11.14 -17.17 -1.42
C ASP A 24 10.45 -17.18 -0.06
N ASP A 25 11.21 -17.29 1.04
CA ASP A 25 10.65 -17.22 2.39
C ASP A 25 10.15 -15.81 2.73
N MET A 26 10.83 -14.76 2.25
CA MET A 26 10.37 -13.37 2.38
C MET A 26 9.03 -13.16 1.66
N LEU A 27 8.91 -13.61 0.40
CA LEU A 27 7.69 -13.48 -0.40
C LEU A 27 6.51 -14.21 0.24
N ASN A 28 6.78 -15.41 0.78
CA ASN A 28 5.78 -16.23 1.46
C ASN A 28 5.56 -15.84 2.93
N LYS A 29 6.12 -14.70 3.38
CA LYS A 29 5.97 -14.17 4.75
C LYS A 29 6.38 -15.17 5.85
N ARG A 30 7.36 -16.04 5.58
CA ARG A 30 7.90 -17.04 6.53
C ARG A 30 9.04 -16.50 7.38
N VAL A 31 9.68 -15.42 6.94
CA VAL A 31 10.68 -14.71 7.74
C VAL A 31 9.94 -13.78 8.72
N PRO A 32 10.13 -13.91 10.04
CA PRO A 32 9.51 -13.02 11.00
C PRO A 32 10.07 -11.59 10.83
N PRO A 33 9.21 -10.54 10.83
CA PRO A 33 9.70 -9.17 10.79
C PRO A 33 10.51 -8.85 12.06
N PRO A 34 11.51 -7.96 11.96
CA PRO A 34 12.30 -7.54 13.12
C PRO A 34 11.53 -6.68 14.11
N PHE A 35 10.36 -6.16 13.71
CA PHE A 35 9.50 -5.31 14.53
C PHE A 35 8.04 -5.68 14.30
N TYR A 36 7.30 -5.84 15.39
CA TYR A 36 5.85 -6.01 15.39
C TYR A 36 5.24 -4.77 16.05
N PRO A 37 4.42 -3.97 15.34
CA PRO A 37 3.76 -2.83 15.96
C PRO A 37 2.78 -3.29 17.04
N THR A 38 2.64 -2.50 18.09
CA THR A 38 1.64 -2.74 19.12
C THR A 38 0.25 -2.48 18.54
N ILE A 39 -0.63 -3.46 18.64
CA ILE A 39 -2.03 -3.37 18.20
C ILE A 39 -2.91 -3.89 19.32
N THR A 40 -3.85 -3.07 19.76
CA THR A 40 -4.77 -3.35 20.87
C THR A 40 -6.14 -3.87 20.43
N GLY A 41 -6.46 -3.77 19.13
CA GLY A 41 -7.69 -4.30 18.57
C GLY A 41 -7.91 -3.93 17.10
N ARG A 42 -9.03 -4.39 16.53
CA ARG A 42 -9.37 -4.18 15.10
C ARG A 42 -9.56 -2.71 14.71
N LEU A 43 -9.98 -1.88 15.66
CA LEU A 43 -10.22 -0.45 15.46
C LEU A 43 -9.08 0.43 16.02
N ASP A 44 -7.94 -0.17 16.33
CA ASP A 44 -6.80 0.57 16.87
C ASP A 44 -6.20 1.52 15.83
N THR A 45 -6.15 2.82 16.17
CA THR A 45 -5.58 3.88 15.34
C THR A 45 -4.30 4.48 15.95
N SER A 46 -3.73 3.88 17.00
CA SER A 46 -2.57 4.40 17.75
C SER A 46 -1.26 4.48 16.95
N ASN A 47 -1.17 3.78 15.81
CA ASN A 47 -0.02 3.85 14.90
C ASN A 47 -0.16 4.95 13.82
N PHE A 48 -1.21 5.79 13.90
CA PHE A 48 -1.42 6.96 13.07
C PHE A 48 -1.28 8.24 13.91
N ASP A 49 -0.96 9.36 13.26
CA ASP A 49 -0.88 10.64 13.95
C ASP A 49 -2.24 11.03 14.55
N GLU A 50 -2.21 11.60 15.76
CA GLU A 50 -3.40 12.05 16.46
C GLU A 50 -4.05 13.26 15.77
N GLU A 51 -3.29 14.03 14.98
CA GLU A 51 -3.85 15.12 14.16
C GLU A 51 -5.00 14.61 13.28
N PHE A 52 -4.82 13.47 12.61
CA PHE A 52 -5.82 12.91 11.69
C PHE A 52 -6.88 12.08 12.41
N THR A 53 -6.50 11.29 13.42
CA THR A 53 -7.44 10.37 14.08
C THR A 53 -8.45 11.08 14.97
N ARG A 54 -8.20 12.35 15.32
CA ARG A 54 -9.15 13.22 16.01
C ARG A 54 -10.16 13.88 15.07
N GLU A 55 -9.92 13.87 13.76
CA GLU A 55 -10.87 14.41 12.80
C GLU A 55 -12.11 13.52 12.68
N ARG A 56 -13.24 14.14 12.34
CA ARG A 56 -14.47 13.39 12.07
C ARG A 56 -14.31 12.64 10.73
N PRO A 57 -14.52 11.32 10.67
CA PRO A 57 -14.47 10.58 9.42
C PRO A 57 -15.70 10.89 8.56
N ALA A 58 -15.61 11.95 7.77
CA ALA A 58 -16.66 12.43 6.90
C ALA A 58 -16.08 13.00 5.61
N LEU A 59 -16.83 12.86 4.51
CA LEU A 59 -16.49 13.56 3.28
C LEU A 59 -16.76 15.06 3.47
N THR A 60 -15.74 15.89 3.30
CA THR A 60 -15.88 17.34 3.31
C THR A 60 -16.73 17.78 2.11
N PRO A 61 -17.79 18.58 2.30
CA PRO A 61 -18.57 19.09 1.18
C PRO A 61 -17.71 19.92 0.23
N ILE A 62 -17.85 19.68 -1.08
CA ILE A 62 -17.22 20.48 -2.13
C ILE A 62 -18.25 21.45 -2.74
N ASN A 63 -17.85 22.69 -2.96
CA ASN A 63 -18.70 23.73 -3.58
C ASN A 63 -18.64 23.72 -5.12
N SER A 64 -18.07 22.67 -5.72
CA SER A 64 -17.86 22.57 -7.17
C SER A 64 -18.97 21.74 -7.83
N ASN A 65 -19.63 22.33 -8.82
CA ASN A 65 -20.53 21.61 -9.71
C ASN A 65 -19.76 21.21 -10.96
N MET A 66 -19.34 19.94 -11.04
CA MET A 66 -18.77 19.41 -12.28
C MET A 66 -19.85 19.31 -13.35
N THR A 67 -19.50 19.70 -14.58
CA THR A 67 -20.32 19.49 -15.76
C THR A 67 -20.43 17.99 -16.07
N ARG A 68 -21.42 17.62 -16.89
CA ARG A 68 -21.57 16.24 -17.37
C ARG A 68 -20.33 15.74 -18.14
N VAL A 69 -19.65 16.63 -18.86
CA VAL A 69 -18.45 16.28 -19.64
C VAL A 69 -17.28 15.97 -18.70
N GLU A 70 -17.05 16.78 -17.67
CA GLU A 70 -15.99 16.51 -16.67
C GLU A 70 -16.24 15.22 -15.89
N GLN A 71 -17.50 14.89 -15.60
CA GLN A 71 -17.86 13.61 -14.97
C GLN A 71 -17.58 12.40 -15.87
N GLN A 72 -17.60 12.55 -17.20
CA GLN A 72 -17.32 11.46 -18.14
C GLN A 72 -15.86 11.00 -18.11
N GLU A 73 -14.94 11.87 -17.67
CA GLU A 73 -13.52 11.52 -17.47
C GLU A 73 -13.33 10.39 -16.43
N PHE A 74 -14.33 10.12 -15.58
CA PHE A 74 -14.27 9.10 -14.53
C PHE A 74 -15.01 7.80 -14.90
N THR A 75 -15.47 7.64 -16.14
CA THR A 75 -16.27 6.47 -16.57
C THR A 75 -15.57 5.13 -16.39
N THR A 76 -14.24 5.10 -16.38
CA THR A 76 -13.41 3.89 -16.19
C THR A 76 -12.78 3.81 -14.80
N PHE A 77 -13.19 4.68 -13.86
CA PHE A 77 -12.62 4.73 -12.51
C PHE A 77 -13.03 3.55 -11.62
N SER A 78 -14.25 3.04 -11.81
CA SER A 78 -14.79 1.98 -10.95
C SER A 78 -14.07 0.65 -11.20
N TYR A 79 -13.52 0.07 -10.14
CA TYR A 79 -12.84 -1.22 -10.15
C TYR A 79 -13.16 -2.00 -8.86
N ILE A 80 -13.42 -3.30 -8.99
CA ILE A 80 -13.54 -4.24 -7.88
C ILE A 80 -12.53 -5.35 -8.14
N ALA A 81 -11.69 -5.64 -7.16
CA ALA A 81 -10.75 -6.75 -7.27
C ALA A 81 -11.49 -8.09 -7.17
N GLU A 82 -11.08 -9.07 -7.99
CA GLU A 82 -11.76 -10.37 -8.10
C GLU A 82 -11.89 -11.09 -6.74
N TRP A 83 -10.92 -10.93 -5.85
CA TRP A 83 -10.91 -11.57 -4.53
C TRP A 83 -11.87 -10.96 -3.50
N ILE A 84 -12.55 -9.84 -3.84
CA ILE A 84 -13.54 -9.21 -2.95
C ILE A 84 -14.92 -9.87 -3.08
N GLU A 85 -15.21 -10.54 -4.20
CA GLU A 85 -16.52 -11.14 -4.49
C GLU A 85 -16.68 -12.58 -3.97
N THR A 86 -15.66 -13.14 -3.31
CA THR A 86 -15.66 -14.46 -2.67
C THR A 86 -15.56 -14.37 -1.16
#